data_AF-A0A1I1VLY6-F1
#
_entry.id   AF-A0A1I1VLY6-F1
#
_cell.length_a   1.000
_cell.length_b   1.000
_cell.length_c   1.000
_cell.angle_alpha   90.00
_cell.angle_beta   90.00
_cell.angle_gamma   90.00
#
_symmetry.space_group_name_H-M   'P 1'
#
loop_
_entity.id
_entity.type
_entity.pdbx_description
1 polymer ?
#
loop_
_entity_poly.entity_id
_entity_poly.type
_entity_poly.pdbx_seq_one_letter_code
_entity_poly.pdbx_strand_id
1 'polypeptide(L)'
;MSFKTDDEAYAEGERRRRCGELDEALAAFEAALTLAPRHVGALNDAGWLLTTALSERPGAMGRGIDLLRDAIAAGPDDTRPLYNFADACVAIGQVGSAFAPVEPPGGPRYRAGRRAARA
;
A
#
# COMPACT_ATOMS: atom_id res chain seq x y z
N MET A 1 1.96 -8.72 36.68
CA MET A 1 1.53 -8.82 35.27
C MET A 1 2.19 -7.66 34.54
N SER A 2 3.12 -7.93 33.62
CA SER A 2 3.75 -6.86 32.82
C SER A 2 2.82 -6.57 31.64
N PHE A 3 2.29 -5.35 31.56
CA PHE A 3 1.56 -4.91 30.38
C PHE A 3 2.58 -4.57 29.31
N LYS A 4 2.36 -5.06 28.08
CA LYS A 4 3.25 -4.79 26.95
C LYS A 4 3.14 -3.31 26.58
N THR A 5 4.27 -2.60 26.44
CA THR A 5 4.27 -1.21 25.95
C THR A 5 4.15 -1.15 24.43
N ASP A 6 3.85 0.02 23.88
CA ASP A 6 3.88 0.26 22.44
C ASP A 6 5.28 0.03 21.87
N ASP A 7 6.34 0.50 22.56
CA ASP A 7 7.74 0.26 22.18
C ASP A 7 8.08 -1.24 22.13
N GLU A 8 7.62 -2.03 23.11
CA GLU A 8 7.83 -3.49 23.13
C GLU A 8 7.06 -4.18 22.00
N ALA A 9 5.86 -3.69 21.66
CA ALA A 9 5.09 -4.19 20.54
C ALA A 9 5.75 -3.86 19.20
N TYR A 10 6.28 -2.65 19.07
CA TYR A 10 7.02 -2.20 17.90
C TYR A 10 8.31 -2.99 17.71
N ALA A 11 9.13 -3.15 18.76
CA ALA A 11 10.38 -3.92 18.71
C ALA A 11 10.14 -5.40 18.33
N GLU A 12 9.04 -5.99 18.82
CA GLU A 12 8.65 -7.34 18.41
C GLU A 12 8.28 -7.39 16.92
N GLY A 13 7.55 -6.40 16.41
CA GLY A 13 7.24 -6.29 14.99
C GLY A 13 8.50 -6.15 14.13
N GLU A 14 9.47 -5.34 14.55
CA GLU A 14 10.76 -5.25 13.88
C GLU A 14 11.50 -6.59 13.84
N ARG A 15 11.53 -7.32 14.96
CA ARG A 15 12.20 -8.61 15.05
C ARG A 15 11.57 -9.63 14.10
N ARG A 16 10.24 -9.73 14.09
CA ARG A 16 9.48 -10.61 13.21
C ARG A 16 9.65 -10.27 11.74
N ARG A 17 9.64 -8.97 11.42
CA ARG A 17 9.90 -8.48 10.06
C ARG A 17 11.28 -8.93 9.56
N ARG A 18 12.31 -8.84 10.42
CA ARG A 18 13.68 -9.30 10.09
C ARG A 18 13.76 -10.82 9.93
N CYS A 19 12.91 -11.58 10.61
CA CYS A 19 12.79 -13.03 10.46
C CYS A 19 11.96 -13.47 9.24
N GLY A 20 11.32 -12.54 8.52
CA GLY A 20 10.43 -12.85 7.40
C GLY A 20 9.02 -13.29 7.81
N GLU A 21 8.68 -13.20 9.09
CA GLU A 21 7.36 -13.48 9.66
C GLU A 21 6.45 -12.25 9.44
N LEU A 22 6.08 -12.00 8.19
CA LEU A 22 5.45 -10.74 7.77
C LEU A 22 4.06 -10.52 8.36
N ASP A 23 3.28 -11.59 8.52
CA ASP A 23 1.95 -11.56 9.14
C ASP A 23 2.03 -11.19 10.61
N GLU A 24 2.90 -11.87 11.34
CA GLU A 24 3.09 -11.66 12.75
C GLU A 24 3.78 -10.32 13.03
N ALA A 25 4.62 -9.83 12.10
CA ALA A 25 5.17 -8.49 12.14
C ALA A 25 4.06 -7.44 12.03
N LEU A 26 3.15 -7.57 11.04
CA LEU A 26 2.03 -6.68 10.87
C LEU A 26 1.14 -6.66 12.12
N ALA A 27 0.81 -7.83 12.67
CA ALA A 27 0.01 -7.95 13.89
C ALA A 27 0.68 -7.28 15.11
N ALA A 28 2.01 -7.37 15.22
CA ALA A 28 2.75 -6.72 16.29
C ALA A 28 2.78 -5.20 16.14
N PHE A 29 2.91 -4.68 14.91
CA PHE A 29 2.79 -3.25 14.64
C PHE A 29 1.36 -2.74 14.92
N GLU A 30 0.32 -3.49 14.56
CA GLU A 30 -1.06 -3.14 14.90
C GLU A 30 -1.30 -3.10 16.42
N ALA A 31 -0.67 -4.01 17.16
CA ALA A 31 -0.69 -3.96 18.62
C ALA A 31 -0.01 -2.70 19.16
N ALA A 32 1.13 -2.29 18.59
CA ALA A 32 1.77 -1.02 18.94
C ALA A 32 0.85 0.18 18.64
N LEU A 33 0.17 0.18 17.50
CA LEU A 33 -0.78 1.23 17.12
C LEU A 33 -2.04 1.26 17.99
N THR A 34 -2.46 0.13 18.54
CA THR A 34 -3.57 0.07 19.51
C THR A 34 -3.19 0.78 20.81
N LEU A 35 -1.92 0.69 21.22
CA LEU A 35 -1.39 1.33 22.43
C LEU A 35 -1.03 2.80 22.17
N ALA A 36 -0.45 3.09 21.02
CA ALA A 36 -0.03 4.43 20.59
C ALA A 36 -0.42 4.67 19.11
N PRO A 37 -1.62 5.23 18.84
CA PRO A 37 -2.12 5.43 17.48
C PRO A 37 -1.29 6.34 16.59
N ARG A 38 -0.41 7.17 17.18
CA ARG A 38 0.48 8.09 16.47
C ARG A 38 1.94 7.63 16.48
N HIS A 39 2.21 6.36 16.78
CA HIS A 39 3.57 5.83 16.77
C HIS A 39 4.12 5.80 15.34
N VAL A 40 4.97 6.77 15.00
CA VAL A 40 5.49 7.00 13.63
C VAL A 40 6.15 5.75 13.04
N GLY A 41 7.00 5.05 13.82
CA GLY A 41 7.68 3.83 13.37
C GLY A 41 6.71 2.70 12.99
N ALA A 42 5.77 2.35 13.88
CA ALA A 42 4.75 1.34 13.63
C ALA A 42 3.84 1.70 12.45
N LEU A 43 3.41 2.97 12.31
CA LEU A 43 2.61 3.42 11.16
C LEU A 43 3.39 3.24 9.85
N ASN A 44 4.66 3.67 9.85
CA ASN A 44 5.55 3.52 8.70
C ASN A 44 5.77 2.06 8.30
N ASP A 45 6.13 1.21 9.26
CA ASP A 45 6.55 -0.16 8.98
C ASP A 45 5.36 -1.07 8.63
N ALA A 46 4.20 -0.86 9.27
CA ALA A 46 2.95 -1.52 8.86
C ALA A 46 2.50 -1.06 7.47
N GLY A 47 2.57 0.25 7.20
CA GLY A 47 2.28 0.82 5.89
C GLY A 47 3.15 0.21 4.80
N TRP A 48 4.47 0.21 5.01
CA TRP A 48 5.45 -0.38 4.10
C TRP A 48 5.18 -1.87 3.85
N LEU A 49 4.90 -2.67 4.89
CA LEU A 49 4.58 -4.09 4.71
C LEU A 49 3.35 -4.31 3.82
N LEU A 50 2.30 -3.52 4.03
CA LEU A 50 1.07 -3.61 3.26
C LEU A 50 1.22 -3.13 1.81
N THR A 51 2.09 -2.15 1.54
CA THR A 51 2.32 -1.67 0.16
C THR A 51 3.38 -2.45 -0.59
N THR A 52 4.15 -3.31 0.09
CA THR A 52 5.21 -4.12 -0.52
C THR A 52 4.87 -5.60 -0.40
N ALA A 53 5.33 -6.24 0.67
CA ALA A 53 5.35 -7.70 0.80
C ALA A 53 3.95 -8.33 0.94
N LEU A 54 2.97 -7.55 1.41
CA LEU A 54 1.58 -8.00 1.61
C LEU A 54 0.58 -7.34 0.64
N SER A 55 1.07 -6.69 -0.42
CA SER A 55 0.27 -5.88 -1.35
C SER A 55 -0.80 -6.66 -2.14
N GLU A 56 -0.57 -7.95 -2.37
CA GLU A 56 -1.53 -8.85 -3.04
C GLU A 56 -2.80 -9.12 -2.22
N ARG A 57 -2.82 -8.72 -0.94
CA ARG A 57 -4.02 -8.90 -0.10
C ARG A 57 -5.12 -7.91 -0.49
N PRO A 58 -6.39 -8.32 -0.42
CA PRO A 58 -7.50 -7.42 -0.67
C PRO A 58 -7.42 -6.16 0.20
N GLY A 59 -7.34 -4.98 -0.45
CA GLY A 59 -7.31 -3.68 0.22
C GLY A 59 -5.98 -3.32 0.92
N ALA A 60 -4.94 -4.17 0.87
CA ALA A 60 -3.67 -3.88 1.54
C ALA A 60 -2.99 -2.62 1.01
N MET A 61 -2.94 -2.44 -0.31
CA MET A 61 -2.37 -1.22 -0.92
C MET A 61 -3.04 0.06 -0.39
N GLY A 62 -4.37 0.11 -0.35
CA GLY A 62 -5.11 1.28 0.15
C GLY A 62 -4.82 1.54 1.63
N ARG A 63 -4.95 0.50 2.46
CA ARG A 63 -4.67 0.61 3.91
C ARG A 63 -3.23 1.01 4.19
N GLY A 64 -2.27 0.46 3.46
CA GLY A 64 -0.86 0.78 3.62
C GLY A 64 -0.55 2.24 3.30
N ILE A 65 -1.16 2.79 2.24
CA ILE A 65 -1.06 4.21 1.89
C ILE A 65 -1.65 5.10 2.99
N ASP A 66 -2.80 4.73 3.54
CA ASP A 66 -3.42 5.50 4.63
C ASP A 66 -2.52 5.52 5.87
N LEU A 67 -1.94 4.38 6.26
CA LEU A 67 -0.98 4.32 7.36
C LEU A 67 0.27 5.18 7.13
N LEU A 68 0.78 5.22 5.89
CA LEU A 68 1.92 6.07 5.53
C LEU A 68 1.56 7.56 5.63
N ARG A 69 0.34 7.95 5.23
CA ARG A 69 -0.16 9.32 5.41
C ARG A 69 -0.28 9.69 6.88
N ASP A 70 -0.77 8.77 7.70
CA ASP A 70 -0.87 8.97 9.15
C ASP A 70 0.52 9.10 9.79
N ALA A 71 1.51 8.32 9.32
CA ALA A 71 2.89 8.44 9.78
C ALA A 71 3.49 9.82 9.47
N ILE A 72 3.26 10.35 8.26
CA ILE A 72 3.69 11.70 7.85
C ILE A 72 3.04 12.76 8.75
N ALA A 73 1.75 12.63 9.04
CA ALA A 73 1.03 13.56 9.91
C ALA A 73 1.46 13.45 11.39
N ALA A 74 1.88 12.26 11.83
CA ALA A 74 2.34 12.02 13.19
C ALA A 74 3.77 12.54 13.43
N GLY A 75 4.65 12.46 12.43
CA GLY A 75 6.05 12.86 12.51
C GLY A 75 6.53 13.54 11.22
N PRO A 76 6.24 14.83 11.01
CA PRO A 76 6.57 15.52 9.76
C PRO A 76 8.07 15.67 9.49
N ASP A 77 8.91 15.55 10.52
CA ASP A 77 10.37 15.61 10.40
C ASP A 77 10.98 14.26 9.98
N ASP A 78 10.24 13.15 10.06
CA ASP A 78 10.68 11.85 9.59
C ASP A 78 10.38 11.71 8.10
N THR A 79 11.44 11.57 7.30
CA THR A 79 11.31 11.44 5.85
C THR A 79 11.01 10.02 5.38
N ARG A 80 11.19 8.99 6.22
CA ARG A 80 11.00 7.59 5.82
C ARG A 80 9.58 7.31 5.32
N PRO A 81 8.52 7.78 5.99
CA PRO A 81 7.15 7.61 5.50
C PRO A 81 6.89 8.31 4.16
N LEU A 82 7.54 9.46 3.90
CA LEU A 82 7.39 10.18 2.63
C LEU A 82 7.95 9.37 1.46
N TYR A 83 9.13 8.77 1.62
CA TYR A 83 9.72 7.89 0.60
C TYR A 83 8.84 6.66 0.35
N ASN A 84 8.43 5.97 1.42
CA ASN A 84 7.56 4.79 1.30
C ASN A 84 6.21 5.12 0.66
N PHE A 85 5.64 6.29 0.98
CA PHE A 85 4.39 6.77 0.38
C PHE A 85 4.56 7.04 -1.12
N ALA A 86 5.66 7.69 -1.51
CA ALA A 86 5.95 7.95 -2.91
C ALA A 86 6.11 6.65 -3.71
N ASP A 87 6.86 5.68 -3.17
CA ASP A 87 7.04 4.35 -3.78
C ASP A 87 5.71 3.60 -3.93
N ALA A 88 4.86 3.65 -2.91
CA ALA A 88 3.52 3.05 -2.95
C ALA A 88 2.62 3.71 -4.02
N CYS A 89 2.65 5.05 -4.13
CA CYS A 89 1.90 5.77 -5.17
C CYS A 89 2.39 5.42 -6.58
N VAL A 90 3.72 5.28 -6.78
CA VAL A 90 4.28 4.83 -8.05
C VAL A 90 3.79 3.42 -8.38
N ALA A 91 3.83 2.49 -7.42
CA ALA A 91 3.36 1.13 -7.63
C ALA A 91 1.89 1.07 -8.08
N ILE A 92 0.99 1.84 -7.45
CA ILE A 92 -0.41 1.91 -7.88
C ILE A 92 -0.56 2.57 -9.26
N GLY A 93 0.24 3.60 -9.56
CA GLY A 93 0.26 4.22 -10.89
C GLY A 93 0.71 3.25 -12.00
N GLN A 94 1.69 2.39 -11.71
CA GLN A 94 2.13 1.33 -12.62
C GLN A 94 1.05 0.26 -12.81
N VAL A 95 0.36 -0.16 -11.74
CA VAL A 95 -0.77 -1.09 -11.84
C VAL A 95 -1.93 -0.48 -12.63
N GLY A 96 -2.27 0.78 -12.39
CA GLY A 96 -3.29 1.51 -13.16
C GLY A 96 -2.95 1.63 -14.65
N SER A 97 -1.67 1.83 -14.98
CA SER A 97 -1.19 1.81 -16.36
C SER A 97 -1.17 0.40 -16.97
N ALA A 98 -0.96 -0.65 -16.17
CA ALA A 98 -0.92 -2.04 -16.63
C ALA A 98 -2.33 -2.59 -16.96
N PHE A 99 -3.39 -2.03 -16.36
CA PHE A 99 -4.78 -2.42 -16.60
C PHE A 99 -5.53 -1.54 -17.60
N ALA A 100 -4.91 -0.47 -18.12
CA ALA A 100 -5.46 0.20 -19.30
C ALA A 100 -5.25 -0.73 -20.51
N PRO A 101 -6.33 -1.21 -21.19
CA PRO A 101 -6.14 -1.78 -22.51
C PRO A 101 -5.50 -0.68 -23.34
N VAL A 102 -4.33 -0.96 -23.91
CA VAL A 102 -3.77 -0.13 -24.98
C VAL A 102 -4.80 -0.19 -26.11
N GLU A 103 -5.70 0.78 -26.19
CA GLU A 103 -6.37 1.05 -27.45
C GLU A 103 -5.27 1.50 -28.42
N PRO A 104 -5.01 0.77 -29.51
CA PRO A 104 -4.06 1.25 -30.50
C PRO A 104 -4.59 2.59 -31.03
N PRO A 105 -3.72 3.58 -31.26
CA PRO A 105 -4.14 4.89 -31.73
C PRO A 105 -4.86 4.73 -33.08
N GLY A 106 -6.16 5.00 -33.07
CA GLY A 106 -7.04 5.27 -34.20
C GLY A 106 -6.58 4.76 -35.56
N GLY A 107 -6.77 3.46 -35.83
CA GLY A 107 -6.84 2.97 -37.21
C GLY A 107 -8.19 3.38 -37.83
N PRO A 108 -8.24 3.85 -39.09
CA PRO A 108 -9.45 4.40 -39.68
C PRO A 108 -10.56 3.36 -39.69
N ARG A 109 -11.72 3.75 -39.13
CA ARG A 109 -12.97 2.99 -39.17
C ARG A 109 -13.37 2.72 -40.63
N TYR A 110 -12.95 1.59 -41.17
CA TYR A 110 -13.49 1.08 -42.42
C TYR A 110 -14.91 0.58 -42.13
N ARG A 111 -15.90 1.47 -42.27
CA ARG A 111 -17.31 1.07 -42.28
C ARG A 111 -17.54 0.18 -43.50
N ALA A 112 -17.41 -1.13 -43.32
CA ALA A 112 -17.91 -2.13 -44.25
C ALA A 112 -19.45 -2.14 -44.17
N GLY A 113 -20.10 -1.18 -44.83
CA GLY A 113 -21.54 -1.20 -45.06
C GLY A 113 -21.86 -1.97 -46.34
N ARG A 114 -21.90 -3.31 -46.27
CA ARG A 114 -22.59 -4.10 -47.31
C ARG A 114 -24.10 -4.03 -47.09
N ARG A 115 -24.79 -3.46 -48.09
CA ARG A 115 -26.08 -3.84 -48.71
C ARG A 115 -27.37 -3.93 -47.88
N ALA A 116 -28.39 -3.21 -48.33
CA ALA A 116 -29.76 -3.69 -48.65
C ALA A 116 -30.50 -2.54 -49.39
N ALA A 117 -30.89 -2.66 -50.65
CA ALA A 117 -32.12 -3.26 -51.19
C ALA A 117 -33.30 -2.27 -51.33
N ARG A 118 -33.78 -2.15 -52.59
CA ARG A 118 -35.14 -1.82 -53.06
C ARG A 118 -35.78 -0.47 -52.69
N ALA A 119 -36.00 0.37 -53.70
CA ALA A 119 -37.30 0.57 -54.37
C ALA A 119 -37.06 1.18 -55.76
#